data_AF-A0A7X6Q350-F1
#
_entry.id   AF-A0A7X6Q350-F1
#
_cell.length_a   1.000
_cell.length_b   1.000
_cell.length_c   1.000
_cell.angle_alpha   90.00
_cell.angle_beta   90.00
_cell.angle_gamma   90.00
#
_symmetry.space_group_name_H-M   'P 1'
#
loop_
_entity.id
_entity.type
_entity.pdbx_description
1 polymer ?
#
loop_
_entity_poly.entity_id
_entity_poly.type
_entity_poly.pdbx_seq_one_letter_code
_entity_poly.pdbx_strand_id
1 'polypeptide(L)'
;YGIIRPLDEIRPYRLEMQRKIVPQGYKSLYDFWEDTLGEYFNKKLKKDPTIINVASVEYAKVIKKGNLPKGTKIIDIRFLQQGENDWKQVVVHSKKARGLLSRFIIKNRLTEAEEVKGFDYENYFFYPALSNDSTWTFVR
;
A
#
# COMPACT_ATOMS: atom_id res chain seq x y z
N TYR A 1 -4.25 -9.38 -13.67
CA TYR A 1 -2.83 -9.72 -13.47
C TYR A 1 -2.52 -10.15 -12.03
N GLY A 2 -3.29 -9.72 -11.02
CA GLY A 2 -2.98 -10.03 -9.63
C GLY A 2 -1.85 -9.13 -9.13
N ILE A 3 -0.61 -9.52 -9.40
CA ILE A 3 0.60 -8.74 -9.09
C ILE A 3 1.31 -8.39 -10.40
N ILE A 4 1.86 -7.17 -10.47
CA ILE A 4 2.72 -6.73 -11.56
C ILE A 4 4.00 -6.11 -10.98
N ARG A 5 5.13 -6.39 -11.62
CA ARG A 5 6.39 -5.71 -11.39
C ARG A 5 6.48 -4.48 -12.32
N PRO A 6 7.34 -3.50 -12.00
CA PRO A 6 7.43 -2.26 -12.79
C PRO A 6 7.71 -2.44 -14.28
N LEU A 7 8.31 -3.57 -14.69
CA LEU A 7 8.69 -3.86 -16.07
C LEU A 7 7.90 -5.04 -16.68
N ASP A 8 6.84 -5.49 -16.02
CA ASP A 8 5.99 -6.54 -16.59
C ASP A 8 5.15 -5.97 -17.75
N GLU A 9 5.07 -6.72 -18.85
CA GLU A 9 4.19 -6.37 -19.95
C GLU A 9 2.72 -6.54 -19.57
N ILE A 10 1.89 -5.58 -19.96
CA ILE A 10 0.45 -5.62 -19.74
C ILE A 10 -0.30 -5.33 -21.03
N ARG A 11 -1.43 -5.98 -21.21
CA ARG A 11 -2.46 -5.58 -22.19
C ARG A 11 -3.46 -4.63 -21.52
N PRO A 12 -4.03 -3.67 -22.27
CA PRO A 12 -5.12 -2.83 -21.79
C PRO A 12 -6.27 -3.68 -21.26
N TYR A 13 -6.77 -3.36 -20.08
CA TYR A 13 -7.91 -4.04 -19.46
C TYR A 13 -8.63 -3.09 -18.51
N ARG A 14 -9.85 -3.44 -18.13
CA ARG A 14 -10.59 -2.77 -17.05
C ARG A 14 -11.26 -3.80 -16.16
N LEU A 15 -10.65 -4.07 -15.01
CA LEU A 15 -11.18 -4.96 -14.00
C LEU A 15 -10.73 -4.47 -12.62
N GLU A 16 -11.53 -3.62 -12.00
CA GLU A 16 -11.33 -3.16 -10.63
C GLU A 16 -11.72 -4.26 -9.62
N MET A 17 -11.07 -4.33 -8.45
CA MET A 17 -11.25 -5.42 -7.47
C MET A 17 -12.67 -5.48 -6.91
N GLN A 18 -13.38 -4.35 -6.88
CA GLN A 18 -14.76 -4.27 -6.40
C GLN A 18 -15.84 -4.68 -7.45
N ARG A 19 -15.45 -5.07 -8.67
CA ARG A 19 -16.41 -5.52 -9.67
C ARG A 19 -17.15 -6.77 -9.18
N LYS A 20 -18.46 -6.83 -9.42
CA LYS A 20 -19.34 -7.97 -9.10
C LYS A 20 -19.14 -9.14 -10.07
N ILE A 21 -17.90 -9.40 -10.48
CA ILE A 21 -17.52 -10.55 -11.29
C ILE A 21 -17.00 -11.61 -10.32
N VAL A 22 -17.58 -12.80 -10.37
CA VAL A 22 -17.24 -13.89 -9.47
C VAL A 22 -16.79 -15.07 -10.32
N PRO A 23 -15.48 -15.38 -10.37
CA PRO A 23 -14.99 -16.57 -11.03
C PRO A 23 -15.64 -17.84 -10.44
N GLN A 24 -15.88 -18.84 -11.28
CA GLN A 24 -16.49 -20.09 -10.84
C GLN A 24 -15.66 -20.73 -9.72
N GLY A 25 -16.32 -21.10 -8.63
CA GLY A 25 -15.67 -21.70 -7.45
C GLY A 25 -15.20 -20.70 -6.39
N TYR A 26 -15.33 -19.40 -6.64
CA TYR A 26 -14.90 -18.34 -5.72
C TYR A 26 -16.06 -17.48 -5.25
N LYS A 27 -15.84 -16.68 -4.20
CA LYS A 27 -16.84 -15.77 -3.62
C LYS A 27 -16.72 -14.34 -4.14
N SER A 28 -15.53 -13.96 -4.61
CA SER A 28 -15.23 -12.61 -5.12
C SER A 28 -13.89 -12.59 -5.84
N LEU A 29 -13.55 -11.45 -6.46
CA LEU A 29 -12.19 -11.22 -6.98
C LEU A 29 -11.11 -11.21 -5.88
N TYR A 30 -11.47 -10.87 -4.64
CA TYR A 30 -10.54 -10.96 -3.50
C TYR A 30 -10.17 -12.41 -3.21
N ASP A 31 -11.21 -13.23 -3.06
CA ASP A 31 -11.11 -14.67 -2.79
C ASP A 31 -10.35 -15.40 -3.92
N PHE A 32 -10.59 -15.00 -5.18
CA PHE A 32 -9.87 -15.55 -6.33
C PHE A 32 -8.35 -15.32 -6.30
N TRP A 33 -7.90 -14.15 -5.84
CA TRP A 33 -6.49 -13.77 -5.87
C TRP A 33 -5.76 -14.02 -4.55
N GLU A 34 -6.47 -14.28 -3.45
CA GLU A 34 -5.92 -14.36 -2.10
C GLU A 34 -4.74 -15.34 -1.99
N ASP A 35 -4.90 -16.58 -2.46
CA ASP A 35 -3.87 -17.60 -2.39
C ASP A 35 -2.67 -17.30 -3.31
N THR A 36 -2.95 -16.86 -4.54
CA THR A 36 -1.90 -16.54 -5.52
C THR A 36 -0.99 -15.42 -5.02
N LEU A 37 -1.58 -14.38 -4.42
CA LEU A 37 -0.82 -13.27 -3.87
C LEU A 37 -0.05 -13.71 -2.62
N GLY A 38 -0.66 -14.50 -1.74
CA GLY A 38 -0.01 -15.09 -0.58
C GLY A 38 1.25 -15.89 -0.96
N GLU A 39 1.12 -16.82 -1.91
CA GLU A 39 2.25 -17.59 -2.43
C GLU A 39 3.36 -16.71 -3.01
N TYR A 40 2.98 -15.68 -3.78
CA TYR A 40 3.95 -14.76 -4.35
C TYR A 40 4.78 -14.06 -3.25
N PHE A 41 4.12 -13.53 -2.22
CA PHE A 41 4.82 -12.87 -1.11
C PHE A 41 5.67 -13.85 -0.31
N ASN A 42 5.18 -15.07 -0.07
CA ASN A 42 5.95 -16.12 0.60
C ASN A 42 7.25 -16.48 -0.15
N LYS A 43 7.23 -16.44 -1.48
CA LYS A 43 8.42 -16.69 -2.32
C LYS A 43 9.36 -15.48 -2.42
N LYS A 44 8.84 -14.25 -2.31
CA LYS A 44 9.59 -13.01 -2.60
C LYS A 44 10.15 -12.29 -1.40
N LEU A 45 9.46 -12.35 -0.27
CA LEU A 45 9.86 -11.60 0.91
C LEU A 45 10.89 -12.40 1.71
N LYS A 46 11.86 -11.68 2.29
CA LYS A 46 12.84 -12.24 3.23
C LYS A 46 12.18 -12.47 4.59
N LYS A 47 12.95 -12.99 5.57
CA LYS A 47 12.52 -13.10 6.97
C LYS A 47 12.22 -11.72 7.56
N ASP A 48 11.15 -11.63 8.34
CA ASP A 48 10.67 -10.42 9.04
C ASP A 48 10.57 -9.15 8.17
N PRO A 49 9.92 -9.23 7.00
CA PRO A 49 9.90 -8.13 6.03
C PRO A 49 8.94 -7.01 6.49
N THR A 50 9.21 -5.78 6.03
CA THR A 50 8.26 -4.66 6.18
C THR A 50 7.69 -4.27 4.81
N ILE A 51 6.37 -4.24 4.72
CA ILE A 51 5.61 -3.79 3.55
C ILE A 51 5.11 -2.38 3.83
N ILE A 52 5.56 -1.41 3.02
CA ILE A 52 5.00 -0.06 3.02
C ILE A 52 3.77 -0.06 2.11
N ASN A 53 2.57 0.03 2.72
CA ASN A 53 1.32 0.02 1.98
C ASN A 53 0.91 1.44 1.56
N VAL A 54 1.09 1.72 0.28
CA VAL A 54 0.63 2.93 -0.41
C VAL A 54 -0.53 2.66 -1.38
N ALA A 55 -1.10 1.44 -1.38
CA ALA A 55 -2.26 1.13 -2.20
C ALA A 55 -3.55 1.74 -1.61
N SER A 56 -4.62 1.78 -2.41
CA SER A 56 -5.95 2.04 -1.84
C SER A 56 -6.44 0.84 -1.03
N VAL A 57 -7.38 1.08 -0.11
CA VAL A 57 -8.05 0.01 0.67
C VAL A 57 -8.65 -1.06 -0.24
N GLU A 58 -9.20 -0.65 -1.40
CA GLU A 58 -9.73 -1.57 -2.41
C GLU A 58 -8.69 -2.59 -2.87
N TYR A 59 -7.47 -2.17 -3.21
CA TYR A 59 -6.45 -3.12 -3.66
C TYR A 59 -5.74 -3.82 -2.50
N ALA A 60 -5.55 -3.14 -1.36
CA ALA A 60 -4.87 -3.73 -0.20
C ALA A 60 -5.67 -4.87 0.44
N LYS A 61 -7.02 -4.86 0.34
CA LYS A 61 -7.91 -5.83 1.00
C LYS A 61 -7.67 -7.31 0.61
N VAL A 62 -7.08 -7.55 -0.55
CA VAL A 62 -6.70 -8.90 -1.02
C VAL A 62 -5.51 -9.48 -0.24
N ILE A 63 -4.69 -8.63 0.37
CA ILE A 63 -3.53 -9.07 1.15
C ILE A 63 -3.98 -9.41 2.57
N LYS A 64 -4.04 -10.71 2.89
CA LYS A 64 -4.30 -11.17 4.24
C LYS A 64 -3.00 -11.38 5.00
N LYS A 65 -2.92 -10.82 6.21
CA LYS A 65 -1.77 -11.01 7.12
C LYS A 65 -1.45 -12.49 7.37
N GLY A 66 -2.47 -13.35 7.39
CA GLY A 66 -2.30 -14.80 7.57
C GLY A 66 -1.55 -15.50 6.42
N ASN A 67 -1.54 -14.91 5.22
CA ASN A 67 -0.94 -15.51 4.03
C ASN A 67 0.44 -14.93 3.71
N LEU A 68 0.94 -14.03 4.55
CA LEU A 68 2.28 -13.46 4.46
C LEU A 68 3.26 -14.24 5.35
N PRO A 69 4.58 -14.16 5.07
CA PRO A 69 5.58 -14.75 5.95
C PRO A 69 5.40 -14.32 7.41
N LYS A 70 5.64 -15.24 8.34
CA LYS A 70 5.66 -14.91 9.78
C LYS A 70 6.60 -13.74 10.04
N GLY A 71 6.16 -12.84 10.92
CA GLY A 71 6.90 -11.62 11.26
C GLY A 71 6.75 -10.46 10.26
N THR A 72 6.01 -10.64 9.16
CA THR A 72 5.74 -9.54 8.23
C THR A 72 4.99 -8.39 8.91
N LYS A 73 5.58 -7.19 8.83
CA LYS A 73 4.96 -5.93 9.22
C LYS A 73 4.35 -5.28 8.00
N ILE A 74 3.14 -4.75 8.13
CA ILE A 74 2.50 -3.90 7.13
C ILE A 74 2.33 -2.53 7.77
N ILE A 75 2.80 -1.50 7.09
CA ILE A 75 2.70 -0.11 7.53
C ILE A 75 1.83 0.62 6.53
N ASP A 76 0.62 0.98 6.95
CA ASP A 76 -0.32 1.75 6.16
C ASP A 76 0.06 3.23 6.15
N ILE A 77 0.23 3.80 4.96
CA ILE A 77 0.55 5.22 4.80
C ILE A 77 -0.71 6.04 4.61
N ARG A 78 -0.91 7.03 5.48
CA ARG A 78 -2.00 8.00 5.41
C ARG A 78 -1.45 9.38 5.09
N PHE A 79 -2.15 10.08 4.20
CA PHE A 79 -1.87 11.48 3.87
C PHE A 79 -3.09 12.32 4.22
N LEU A 80 -2.93 13.27 5.14
CA LEU A 80 -3.98 14.18 5.59
C LEU A 80 -3.58 15.63 5.28
N GLN A 81 -4.57 16.49 5.17
CA GLN A 81 -4.40 17.92 5.04
C GLN A 81 -5.14 18.62 6.17
N GLN A 82 -4.54 19.65 6.75
CA GLN A 82 -5.15 20.49 7.77
C GLN A 82 -6.34 21.24 7.15
N GLY A 83 -7.53 20.97 7.65
CA GLY A 83 -8.72 21.80 7.48
C GLY A 83 -8.76 22.89 8.55
N GLU A 84 -9.87 23.63 8.64
CA GLU A 84 -10.00 24.71 9.61
C GLU A 84 -9.87 24.23 11.06
N ASN A 85 -10.43 23.06 11.39
CA ASN A 85 -10.43 22.52 12.76
C ASN A 85 -10.13 21.01 12.82
N ASP A 86 -9.83 20.37 11.69
CA ASP A 86 -9.69 18.91 11.60
C ASP A 86 -8.67 18.48 10.55
N TRP A 87 -8.35 17.19 10.54
CA TRP A 87 -7.48 16.58 9.55
C TRP A 87 -8.32 15.82 8.52
N LYS A 88 -8.23 16.21 7.25
CA LYS A 88 -9.03 15.60 6.17
C LYS A 88 -8.16 14.88 5.16
N GLN A 89 -8.66 13.74 4.69
CA GLN A 89 -8.05 13.05 3.56
C GLN A 89 -8.61 13.61 2.24
N VAL A 90 -7.81 14.38 1.52
CA VAL A 90 -8.18 14.86 0.17
C VAL A 90 -7.74 13.82 -0.86
N VAL A 91 -8.71 13.09 -1.43
CA VAL A 91 -8.46 11.88 -2.27
C VAL A 91 -7.48 12.12 -3.41
N VAL A 92 -7.59 13.23 -4.14
CA VAL A 92 -6.70 13.57 -5.25
C VAL A 92 -5.25 13.72 -4.77
N HIS A 93 -5.06 14.44 -3.66
CA HIS A 93 -3.75 14.66 -3.07
C HIS A 93 -3.17 13.38 -2.47
N SER A 94 -3.97 12.58 -1.75
CA SER A 94 -3.49 11.30 -1.22
C SER A 94 -3.06 10.34 -2.33
N LYS A 95 -3.76 10.30 -3.48
CA LYS A 95 -3.36 9.47 -4.63
C LYS A 95 -2.01 9.93 -5.21
N LYS A 96 -1.80 11.23 -5.35
CA LYS A 96 -0.51 11.79 -5.81
C LYS A 96 0.61 11.51 -4.80
N ALA A 97 0.36 11.76 -3.51
CA ALA A 97 1.32 11.60 -2.43
C ALA A 97 1.79 10.13 -2.28
N ARG A 98 0.91 9.14 -2.49
CA ARG A 98 1.31 7.72 -2.55
C ARG A 98 2.36 7.44 -3.62
N GLY A 99 2.19 8.03 -4.81
CA GLY A 99 3.17 7.94 -5.89
C GLY A 99 4.47 8.67 -5.55
N LEU A 100 4.38 9.84 -4.92
CA LEU A 100 5.55 10.61 -4.47
C LEU A 100 6.35 9.88 -3.38
N LEU A 101 5.70 9.26 -2.41
CA LEU A 101 6.38 8.49 -1.37
C LEU A 101 7.02 7.22 -1.95
N SER A 102 6.35 6.53 -2.88
CA SER A 102 6.97 5.43 -3.63
C SER A 102 8.22 5.89 -4.38
N ARG A 103 8.14 7.06 -5.05
CA ARG A 103 9.28 7.67 -5.74
C ARG A 103 10.40 8.01 -4.78
N PHE A 104 10.09 8.60 -3.62
CA PHE A 104 11.07 8.97 -2.59
C PHE A 104 11.85 7.75 -2.11
N ILE A 105 11.15 6.66 -1.77
CA ILE A 105 11.77 5.39 -1.37
C ILE A 105 12.72 4.89 -2.47
N ILE A 106 12.24 4.81 -3.71
CA ILE A 106 13.02 4.26 -4.83
C ILE A 106 14.23 5.14 -5.16
N LYS A 107 14.05 6.47 -5.20
CA LYS A 107 15.10 7.42 -5.58
C LYS A 107 16.23 7.46 -4.56
N ASN A 108 15.89 7.42 -3.27
CA ASN A 108 16.87 7.43 -2.19
C ASN A 108 17.40 6.04 -1.84
N ARG A 109 16.89 4.98 -2.49
CA ARG A 109 17.28 3.58 -2.25
C ARG A 109 17.16 3.17 -0.78
N LEU A 110 16.11 3.63 -0.12
CA LEU A 110 15.89 3.35 1.30
C LEU A 110 15.78 1.84 1.52
N THR A 111 16.44 1.36 2.56
CA THR A 111 16.44 -0.06 2.94
C THR A 111 15.78 -0.31 4.28
N GLU A 112 15.71 0.71 5.13
CA GLU A 112 15.07 0.65 6.44
C GLU A 112 13.72 1.37 6.40
N ALA A 113 12.68 0.73 6.94
CA ALA A 113 11.33 1.28 6.90
C ALA A 113 11.25 2.65 7.60
N GLU A 114 11.96 2.82 8.71
CA GLU A 114 11.96 4.06 9.50
C GLU A 114 12.45 5.28 8.69
N GLU A 115 13.32 5.10 7.70
CA GLU A 115 13.81 6.18 6.83
C GLU A 115 12.68 6.84 6.03
N VAL A 116 11.58 6.12 5.78
CA VAL A 116 10.40 6.63 5.07
C VAL A 116 9.75 7.79 5.81
N LYS A 117 9.91 7.90 7.14
CA LYS A 117 9.41 9.02 7.94
C LYS A 117 10.06 10.36 7.55
N GLY A 118 11.21 10.33 6.86
CA GLY A 118 11.87 11.51 6.30
C GLY A 118 11.25 12.04 5.00
N PHE A 119 10.15 11.46 4.51
CA PHE A 119 9.44 11.96 3.33
C PHE A 119 8.91 13.39 3.58
N ASP A 120 9.32 14.32 2.70
CA ASP A 120 9.09 15.76 2.84
C ASP A 120 8.50 16.45 1.58
N TYR A 121 8.06 15.68 0.57
CA TYR A 121 7.60 16.27 -0.69
C TYR A 121 6.24 16.96 -0.54
N GLU A 122 6.05 18.07 -1.27
CA GLU A 122 4.81 18.86 -1.25
C GLU A 122 4.35 19.29 0.15
N ASN A 123 5.31 19.61 1.02
CA ASN A 123 5.10 20.06 2.40
C ASN A 123 4.47 19.01 3.32
N TYR A 124 4.42 17.74 2.89
CA TYR A 124 4.06 16.66 3.79
C TYR A 124 5.18 16.42 4.79
N PHE A 125 4.83 16.09 6.04
CA PHE A 125 5.80 15.63 7.04
C PHE A 125 5.17 14.56 7.93
N PHE A 126 5.99 13.66 8.48
CA PHE A 126 5.54 12.62 9.39
C PHE A 126 4.99 13.24 10.68
N TYR A 127 3.81 12.79 11.12
CA TYR A 127 3.14 13.31 12.29
C TYR A 127 2.92 12.21 13.34
N PRO A 128 3.79 12.14 14.38
CA PRO A 128 3.76 11.08 15.39
C PRO A 128 2.43 10.97 16.12
N ALA A 129 1.79 12.11 16.43
CA ALA A 129 0.54 12.14 17.21
C ALA A 129 -0.66 11.47 16.51
N LEU A 130 -0.60 11.30 15.18
CA LEU A 130 -1.61 10.57 14.39
C LEU A 130 -1.08 9.24 13.84
N SER A 131 0.06 8.79 14.33
CA SER A 131 0.73 7.57 13.87
C SER A 131 0.77 6.52 14.98
N ASN A 132 0.90 5.27 14.57
CA ASN A 132 1.08 4.12 15.44
C ASN A 132 1.96 3.05 14.74
N ASP A 133 2.11 1.90 15.37
CA ASP A 133 3.00 0.83 14.90
C ASP A 133 2.67 0.26 13.51
N SER A 134 1.41 0.37 13.07
CA SER A 134 0.95 -0.15 11.77
C SER A 134 0.42 0.93 10.83
N THR A 135 0.37 2.19 11.26
CA THR A 135 -0.14 3.31 10.46
C THR A 135 0.74 4.53 10.64
N TRP A 136 1.36 5.01 9.56
CA TRP A 136 2.11 6.26 9.56
C TRP A 136 1.34 7.33 8.82
N THR A 137 1.11 8.43 9.53
CA THR A 137 0.36 9.57 9.02
C THR A 137 1.31 10.70 8.69
N PHE A 138 1.25 11.13 7.43
CA PHE A 138 1.91 12.33 6.93
C PHE A 138 0.85 13.42 6.77
N VAL A 139 1.16 14.62 7.23
CA VAL A 139 0.24 15.75 7.21
C VAL A 139 0.85 16.92 6.46
N ARG A 140 0.01 17.82 5.95
CA ARG A 140 0.38 19.10 5.37
C ARG A 140 -0.70 20.15 5.61
#